data_AF-A0A848CA60-F1
#
_entry.id   AF-A0A848CA60-F1
#
_cell.length_a   1.000
_cell.length_b   1.000
_cell.length_c   1.000
_cell.angle_alpha   90.00
_cell.angle_beta   90.00
_cell.angle_gamma   90.00
#
_symmetry.space_group_name_H-M   'P 1'
#
loop_
_entity.id
_entity.type
_entity.pdbx_description
1 polymer ?
#
loop_
_entity_poly.entity_id
_entity_poly.type
_entity_poly.pdbx_seq_one_letter_code
_entity_poly.pdbx_strand_id
1 'polypeptide(L)' 'MTNSEKANIILQEIEYYLQFDTLQREYAEKGILKALSKIEKIEKNEL' A
#
# COMPACT_ATOMS: atom_id res chain seq x y z
N MET A 1 8.01 11.60 0.19
CA MET A 1 7.90 10.14 -0.02
C MET A 1 6.74 9.88 -0.96
N THR A 2 6.99 9.16 -2.06
CA THR A 2 5.98 8.74 -3.04
C THR A 2 5.09 7.64 -2.47
N ASN A 3 3.91 7.41 -3.07
CA ASN A 3 3.04 6.31 -2.65
C ASN A 3 3.67 4.93 -2.86
N SER A 4 4.55 4.77 -3.86
CA SER A 4 5.28 3.51 -4.07
C SER A 4 6.27 3.23 -2.94
N GLU A 5 7.00 4.26 -2.47
CA GLU A 5 7.90 4.14 -1.32
C GLU A 5 7.12 3.78 -0.03
N LYS A 6 5.99 4.46 0.21
CA LYS A 6 5.10 4.15 1.35
C LYS A 6 4.56 2.72 1.26
N ALA A 7 4.12 2.29 0.08
CA ALA A 7 3.59 0.95 -0.14
C ALA A 7 4.64 -0.13 0.13
N ASN A 8 5.90 0.10 -0.29
CA ASN A 8 6.98 -0.83 -0.04
C ASN A 8 7.28 -1.00 1.46
N ILE A 9 7.30 0.10 2.24
CA ILE A 9 7.47 0.02 3.70
C ILE A 9 6.35 -0.79 4.34
N ILE A 10 5.09 -0.52 3.97
CA ILE A 10 3.93 -1.25 4.51
C ILE A 10 4.01 -2.74 4.13
N LEU A 11 4.39 -3.06 2.89
CA LEU A 11 4.57 -4.45 2.45
C LEU A 11 5.62 -5.17 3.28
N GLN A 12 6.78 -4.56 3.51
CA GLN A 12 7.85 -5.18 4.32
C GLN A 12 7.40 -5.49 5.75
N GLU A 13 6.66 -4.58 6.37
CA GLU A 13 6.09 -4.81 7.71
C GLU A 13 5.07 -5.95 7.68
N ILE A 14 4.22 -6.04 6.67
CA ILE A 14 3.26 -7.13 6.53
C ILE A 14 3.98 -8.45 6.29
N GLU A 15 4.96 -8.48 5.37
CA GLU A 15 5.76 -9.66 5.02
C GLU A 15 6.56 -10.21 6.20
N TYR A 16 6.96 -9.34 7.13
CA TYR A 16 7.61 -9.74 8.38
C TYR A 16 6.69 -10.64 9.24
N TYR A 17 5.39 -10.36 9.29
CA TYR A 17 4.41 -11.12 10.09
C TYR A 17 3.69 -12.21 9.30
N LEU A 18 3.44 -11.98 8.02
CA LEU A 18 2.67 -12.82 7.13
C LEU A 18 3.55 -13.14 5.93
N GLN A 19 4.12 -14.35 5.89
CA GLN A 19 4.94 -14.81 4.77
C GLN A 19 4.10 -14.89 3.49
N PHE A 20 3.99 -13.78 2.77
CA PHE A 20 3.22 -13.72 1.54
C PHE A 20 3.84 -14.57 0.44
N ASP A 21 2.99 -15.33 -0.23
CA ASP A 21 3.32 -15.81 -1.57
C ASP A 21 3.31 -14.65 -2.58
N THR A 22 3.89 -14.88 -3.76
CA THR A 22 4.02 -13.86 -4.81
C THR A 22 2.68 -13.21 -5.18
N LEU A 23 1.60 -13.98 -5.20
CA LEU A 23 0.28 -13.51 -5.60
C LEU A 23 -0.34 -12.63 -4.51
N GLN A 24 -0.25 -13.05 -3.25
CA GLN A 24 -0.67 -12.29 -2.09
C GLN A 24 0.06 -10.95 -2.02
N ARG A 25 1.37 -10.97 -2.26
CA ARG A 25 2.18 -9.75 -2.32
C ARG A 25 1.71 -8.78 -3.40
N GLU A 26 1.50 -9.26 -4.62
CA GLU A 26 1.06 -8.41 -5.74
C GLU A 26 -0.31 -7.75 -5.45
N TYR A 27 -1.26 -8.49 -4.90
CA TYR A 27 -2.57 -7.94 -4.55
C TYR A 27 -2.51 -6.99 -3.35
N ALA A 28 -1.68 -7.28 -2.36
CA ALA A 28 -1.46 -6.38 -1.23
C ALA A 28 -0.89 -5.04 -1.70
N GLU A 29 0.11 -5.06 -2.59
CA GLU A 29 0.69 -3.84 -3.18
C GLU A 29 -0.36 -2.98 -3.89
N LYS A 30 -1.17 -3.60 -4.76
CA LYS A 30 -2.28 -2.92 -5.46
C LYS A 30 -3.29 -2.32 -4.48
N GLY A 31 -3.63 -3.05 -3.42
CA GLY A 31 -4.54 -2.61 -2.37
C GLY A 31 -4.01 -1.38 -1.63
N ILE A 32 -2.74 -1.43 -1.21
CA ILE A 32 -2.08 -0.36 -0.48
C ILE A 32 -1.97 0.91 -1.33
N LEU A 33 -1.51 0.80 -2.58
CA LEU A 33 -1.42 1.93 -3.51
C LEU A 33 -2.78 2.61 -3.72
N LYS A 34 -3.84 1.81 -3.89
CA LYS A 34 -5.21 2.32 -4.04
C LYS A 34 -5.70 3.03 -2.77
N ALA A 35 -5.38 2.49 -1.60
CA ALA A 35 -5.73 3.10 -0.32
C ALA A 35 -5.02 4.45 -0.12
N LEU A 36 -3.71 4.50 -0.38
CA LEU A 36 -2.92 5.73 -0.31
C LEU A 36 -3.45 6.82 -1.24
N SER A 37 -3.79 6.48 -2.49
CA SER A 37 -4.39 7.43 -3.42
C SER A 37 -5.75 7.94 -2.93
N LYS A 38 -6.57 7.11 -2.28
CA LYS A 38 -7.84 7.55 -1.69
C LYS A 38 -7.61 8.51 -0.51
N ILE A 39 -6.66 8.20 0.37
CA ILE A 39 -6.28 9.05 1.51
C ILE A 39 -5.85 10.43 1.01
N GLU A 40 -4.97 10.50 0.02
CA GLU A 40 -4.50 11.77 -0.54
C GLU A 40 -5.65 12.62 -1.12
N LYS A 41 -6.65 11.99 -1.75
CA LYS A 41 -7.83 12.72 -2.25
C LYS A 41 -8.69 13.27 -1.11
N ILE A 42 -8.88 12.49 -0.04
CA ILE A 42 -9.63 12.93 1.14
C ILE A 42 -8.90 14.10 1.82
N GLU A 43 -7.59 13.99 2.01
CA GLU A 43 -6.77 15.03 2.63
C GLU A 43 -6.76 16.35 1.84
N LYS A 44 -6.87 16.27 0.52
CA LYS A 44 -6.99 17.44 -0.36
C LYS A 44 -8.41 18.00 -0.44
N ASN A 45 -9.38 17.42 0.27
CA ASN A 45 -10.83 17.72 0.14
C ASN A 45 -11.33 17.60 -1.32
N GLU A 46 -10.75 16.68 -2.10
CA GLU A 46 -11.14 16.40 -3.50
C GLU A 46 -12.26 15.33 -3.59
N LEU A 47 -12.97 15.09 -2.47
CA LEU A 47 -14.05 14.10 -2.32
C LEU A 47 -15.24 14.67 -1.56
#